data_AF-Q4W1Q4-F1
#
_entry.id   AF-Q4W1Q4-F1
#
_cell.length_a   1.000
_cell.length_b   1.000
_cell.length_c   1.000
_cell.angle_alpha   90.00
_cell.angle_beta   90.00
_cell.angle_gamma   90.00
#
_symmetry.space_group_name_H-M   'P 1'
#
loop_
_entity.id
_entity.type
_entity.pdbx_description
1 polymer ?
#
loop_
_entity_poly.entity_id
_entity_poly.type
_entity_poly.pdbx_seq_one_letter_code
_entity_poly.pdbx_strand_id
1 'polypeptide(L)'
;EKKSCSQRMAEFRHYCWNSDTGQMLGRTPARWVWISLYYAAFYVVMTGLFALCIYVLMQTIDPYTPDYQDQLKSPGVTLRPDVYGERGLQISYNVSENSSWAGLTHSLHSFLAGYTPASQQDSINCTSERYFFQESFAAPNHT
;
A
#
# COMPACT_ATOMS: atom_id res chain seq x y z
N GLU A 1 -42.38 -37.15 -2.82
CA GLU A 1 -41.47 -37.93 -3.69
C GLU A 1 -40.15 -37.21 -3.84
N LYS A 2 -39.00 -37.92 -3.77
CA LYS A 2 -37.68 -37.30 -3.93
C LYS A 2 -37.37 -37.22 -5.43
N LYS A 3 -37.32 -36.00 -5.99
CA LYS A 3 -36.96 -35.78 -7.40
C LYS A 3 -35.58 -36.40 -7.69
N SER A 4 -35.47 -37.11 -8.81
CA SER A 4 -34.20 -37.70 -9.26
C SER A 4 -33.15 -36.60 -9.53
N CYS A 5 -31.88 -36.91 -9.34
CA CYS A 5 -30.77 -35.98 -9.61
C CYS A 5 -30.83 -35.44 -11.06
N SER A 6 -31.19 -36.30 -12.02
CA SER A 6 -31.37 -35.92 -13.42
C SER A 6 -32.51 -34.91 -13.64
N GLN A 7 -33.63 -35.06 -12.92
CA GLN A 7 -34.75 -34.12 -12.97
C GLN A 7 -34.37 -32.76 -12.38
N ARG A 8 -33.62 -32.75 -11.27
CA ARG A 8 -33.10 -31.49 -10.67
C ARG A 8 -32.12 -30.78 -11.60
N MET A 9 -31.23 -31.50 -12.29
CA MET A 9 -30.31 -30.91 -13.26
C MET A 9 -31.04 -30.36 -14.50
N ALA A 10 -32.09 -31.03 -14.95
CA ALA A 10 -32.93 -30.53 -16.05
C ALA A 10 -33.71 -29.26 -15.64
N GLU A 11 -34.28 -29.23 -14.43
CA GLU A 11 -34.94 -28.04 -13.89
C GLU A 11 -33.97 -26.87 -13.71
N PHE A 12 -32.74 -27.13 -13.24
CA PHE A 12 -31.70 -26.12 -13.13
C PHE A 12 -31.27 -25.57 -14.50
N ARG A 13 -31.11 -26.45 -15.49
CA ARG A 13 -30.79 -26.04 -16.87
C ARG A 13 -31.88 -25.16 -17.47
N HIS A 14 -33.15 -25.54 -17.27
CA HIS A 14 -34.31 -24.76 -17.73
C HIS A 14 -34.46 -23.44 -16.97
N TYR A 15 -34.06 -23.39 -15.70
CA TYR A 15 -34.01 -22.15 -14.91
C TYR A 15 -32.92 -21.19 -15.41
N CYS A 16 -31.73 -21.71 -15.75
CA CYS A 16 -30.67 -20.90 -16.34
C CYS A 16 -31.05 -20.36 -17.73
N TRP A 17 -31.64 -21.20 -18.57
CA TRP A 17 -32.07 -20.85 -19.92
C TRP A 17 -33.39 -21.51 -20.28
N ASN A 18 -34.42 -20.71 -20.48
CA ASN A 18 -35.72 -21.16 -20.94
C ASN A 18 -35.79 -21.03 -22.48
N SER A 19 -35.69 -22.16 -23.19
CA SER A 19 -35.72 -22.22 -24.66
C SER A 19 -37.04 -21.74 -25.27
N ASP A 20 -38.13 -21.87 -24.53
CA ASP A 20 -39.49 -21.66 -25.06
C ASP A 20 -39.88 -20.17 -25.03
N THR A 21 -39.28 -19.40 -24.12
CA THR A 21 -39.52 -17.96 -23.96
C THR A 21 -38.28 -17.10 -24.23
N GLY A 22 -37.11 -17.72 -24.44
CA GLY A 22 -35.83 -17.02 -24.66
C GLY A 22 -35.36 -16.22 -23.44
N GLN A 23 -35.79 -16.60 -22.22
CA GLN A 23 -35.45 -15.90 -20.98
C GLN A 23 -34.24 -16.56 -20.29
N MET A 24 -33.30 -15.74 -19.86
CA MET A 24 -32.16 -16.16 -19.05
C MET A 24 -32.44 -15.83 -17.59
N LEU A 25 -32.39 -16.81 -16.68
CA LEU A 25 -32.61 -16.63 -15.24
C LEU A 25 -33.88 -15.81 -14.91
N GLY A 26 -34.98 -16.11 -15.61
CA GLY A 26 -36.30 -15.50 -15.36
C GLY A 26 -36.50 -14.09 -15.91
N ARG A 27 -35.59 -13.56 -16.75
CA ARG A 27 -35.77 -12.27 -17.44
C ARG A 27 -35.34 -12.37 -18.90
N THR A 28 -35.89 -11.49 -19.74
CA THR A 28 -35.43 -11.35 -21.13
C THR A 28 -34.00 -10.79 -21.15
N PRO A 29 -33.14 -11.23 -22.09
CA PRO A 29 -31.76 -10.74 -22.19
C PRO A 29 -31.70 -9.22 -22.38
N ALA A 30 -32.69 -8.62 -23.05
CA ALA A 30 -32.82 -7.18 -23.16
C ALA A 30 -32.94 -6.50 -21.79
N ARG A 31 -33.76 -7.02 -20.87
CA ARG A 31 -33.88 -6.46 -19.50
C ARG A 31 -32.60 -6.64 -18.69
N TRP A 32 -31.88 -7.74 -18.89
CA TRP A 32 -30.56 -7.92 -18.28
C TRP A 32 -29.57 -6.84 -18.72
N VAL A 33 -29.50 -6.54 -20.02
CA VAL A 33 -28.63 -5.47 -20.55
C VAL A 33 -29.02 -4.12 -19.94
N TRP A 34 -30.31 -3.77 -19.87
CA TRP A 34 -30.76 -2.51 -19.28
C TRP A 34 -30.38 -2.38 -17.80
N ILE A 35 -30.55 -3.43 -17.02
CA ILE A 35 -30.24 -3.42 -15.58
C ILE A 35 -28.72 -3.36 -15.37
N SER A 36 -27.95 -4.14 -16.13
CA SER A 36 -26.48 -4.10 -16.06
C SER A 36 -25.94 -2.74 -16.47
N LEU A 37 -26.47 -2.11 -17.53
CA LEU A 37 -26.07 -0.78 -17.96
C LEU A 37 -26.40 0.30 -16.92
N TYR A 38 -27.57 0.20 -16.27
CA TYR A 38 -27.92 1.08 -15.16
C TYR A 38 -26.91 0.98 -14.01
N TYR A 39 -26.58 -0.24 -13.55
CA TYR A 39 -25.60 -0.42 -12.49
C TYR A 39 -24.19 -0.01 -12.91
N ALA A 40 -23.79 -0.26 -14.16
CA ALA A 40 -22.51 0.19 -14.67
C ALA A 40 -22.40 1.73 -14.64
N ALA A 41 -23.42 2.43 -15.14
CA ALA A 41 -23.46 3.90 -15.09
C ALA A 41 -23.47 4.43 -13.64
N PHE A 42 -24.24 3.81 -12.75
CA PHE A 42 -24.27 4.16 -11.34
C PHE A 42 -22.88 4.01 -10.69
N TYR A 43 -22.21 2.89 -10.90
CA TYR A 43 -20.87 2.67 -10.33
C TYR A 43 -19.82 3.60 -10.93
N VAL A 44 -19.88 3.91 -12.23
CA VAL A 44 -18.98 4.91 -12.84
C VAL A 44 -19.13 6.26 -12.14
N VAL A 45 -20.38 6.73 -11.95
CA VAL A 45 -20.63 8.01 -11.24
C VAL A 45 -20.13 7.94 -9.79
N MET A 46 -20.41 6.86 -9.06
CA MET A 46 -19.93 6.69 -7.68
C MET A 46 -18.40 6.70 -7.58
N THR A 47 -17.71 6.00 -8.48
CA THR A 47 -16.24 6.00 -8.53
C THR A 47 -15.69 7.37 -8.92
N GLY A 48 -16.37 8.11 -9.80
CA GLY A 48 -16.00 9.48 -10.17
C GLY A 48 -16.12 10.45 -9.00
N LEU A 49 -17.22 10.38 -8.24
CA LEU A 49 -17.40 11.18 -7.03
C LEU A 49 -16.36 10.83 -5.96
N PHE A 50 -16.07 9.55 -5.76
CA PHE A 50 -15.03 9.12 -4.84
C PHE A 50 -13.65 9.64 -5.26
N ALA A 51 -13.28 9.49 -6.54
CA ALA A 51 -12.02 10.01 -7.06
C ALA A 51 -11.92 11.54 -6.93
N LEU A 52 -13.03 12.26 -7.14
CA LEU A 52 -13.10 13.71 -6.95
C LEU A 52 -12.89 14.09 -5.48
N CYS A 53 -13.48 13.35 -4.53
CA CYS A 53 -13.24 13.57 -3.10
C CYS A 53 -11.76 13.36 -2.73
N ILE A 54 -11.12 12.32 -3.26
CA ILE A 54 -9.68 12.08 -3.05
C ILE A 54 -8.85 13.18 -3.71
N TYR A 55 -9.22 13.64 -4.91
CA TYR A 55 -8.53 14.73 -5.59
C TYR A 55 -8.57 16.03 -4.77
N VAL A 56 -9.75 16.41 -4.28
CA VAL A 56 -9.91 17.60 -3.42
C VAL A 56 -9.12 17.44 -2.11
N LEU A 57 -9.12 16.25 -1.51
CA LEU A 57 -8.32 15.95 -0.32
C LEU A 57 -6.82 16.11 -0.57
N MET A 58 -6.30 15.60 -1.70
CA MET A 58 -4.88 15.76 -2.06
C MET A 58 -4.52 17.22 -2.31
N GLN A 59 -5.45 18.03 -2.83
CA GLN A 59 -5.25 19.47 -3.03
C GLN A 59 -5.15 20.25 -1.70
N THR A 60 -5.73 19.73 -0.62
CA THR A 60 -5.69 20.38 0.70
C THR A 60 -4.45 20.05 1.52
N ILE A 61 -3.68 19.02 1.14
CA ILE A 61 -2.51 18.55 1.88
C ILE A 61 -1.25 19.34 1.45
N ASP A 62 -0.49 19.82 2.43
CA ASP A 62 0.85 20.40 2.19
C ASP A 62 1.88 19.29 1.88
N PRO A 63 2.65 19.38 0.78
CA PRO A 63 3.71 18.42 0.48
C PRO A 63 4.88 18.43 1.48
N TYR A 64 5.07 19.48 2.28
CA TYR A 64 6.22 19.60 3.20
C TYR A 64 5.92 19.20 4.63
N THR A 65 4.71 19.48 5.12
CA THR A 65 4.34 19.28 6.54
C THR A 65 3.06 18.46 6.67
N PRO A 66 3.04 17.37 7.45
CA PRO A 66 1.81 16.63 7.70
C PRO A 66 0.88 17.40 8.66
N ASP A 67 -0.43 17.39 8.39
CA ASP A 67 -1.44 18.12 9.17
C ASP A 67 -1.50 17.68 10.65
N TYR A 68 -1.37 16.39 10.90
CA TYR A 68 -1.50 15.80 12.24
C TYR A 68 -0.39 14.79 12.52
N GLN A 69 0.17 14.86 13.73
CA GLN A 69 1.24 13.98 14.22
C GLN A 69 0.87 13.31 15.55
N ASP A 70 -0.41 13.00 15.75
CA ASP A 70 -0.96 12.57 17.04
C ASP A 70 -0.33 11.28 17.60
N GLN A 71 0.08 10.37 16.72
CA GLN A 71 0.75 9.11 17.07
C GLN A 71 2.27 9.25 17.19
N LEU A 72 2.85 10.40 16.83
CA LEU A 72 4.30 10.64 16.75
C LEU A 72 4.81 11.54 17.88
N LYS A 73 4.13 11.56 19.04
CA LYS A 73 4.50 12.40 20.19
C LYS A 73 5.90 12.12 20.74
N SER A 74 6.36 10.89 20.63
CA SER A 74 7.69 10.47 21.07
C SER A 74 8.34 9.63 19.97
N PRO A 75 9.56 9.98 19.52
CA PRO A 75 10.22 9.23 18.47
C PRO A 75 10.63 7.84 18.96
N GLY A 76 10.38 6.83 18.14
CA GLY A 76 10.89 5.48 18.37
C GLY A 76 12.40 5.40 18.15
N VAL A 77 13.04 4.44 18.80
CA VAL A 77 14.48 4.16 18.64
C VAL A 77 14.65 2.81 17.96
N THR A 78 15.57 2.75 16.99
CA THR A 78 15.94 1.51 16.30
C THR A 78 17.46 1.30 16.40
N LEU A 79 17.89 0.05 16.31
CA LEU A 79 19.31 -0.30 16.29
C LEU A 79 19.61 -1.24 15.13
N ARG A 80 20.85 -1.20 14.65
CA ARG A 80 21.38 -2.09 13.61
C ARG A 80 22.61 -2.81 14.16
N PRO A 81 22.81 -4.11 13.87
CA PRO A 81 22.01 -4.98 13.01
C PRO A 81 20.71 -5.46 13.69
N ASP A 82 19.64 -5.58 12.92
CA ASP A 82 18.28 -5.90 13.39
C ASP A 82 17.94 -7.39 13.26
N VAL A 83 18.60 -8.22 14.06
CA VAL A 83 18.28 -9.65 14.14
C VAL A 83 17.21 -9.89 15.20
N TYR A 84 16.06 -10.37 14.76
CA TYR A 84 14.91 -10.66 15.61
C TYR A 84 14.88 -12.15 16.02
N GLY A 85 14.75 -12.39 17.32
CA GLY A 85 14.39 -13.69 17.90
C GLY A 85 12.90 -13.76 18.24
N GLU A 86 12.51 -14.67 19.13
CA GLU A 86 11.09 -14.94 19.45
C GLU A 86 10.37 -13.80 20.20
N ARG A 87 11.10 -13.04 21.04
CA ARG A 87 10.51 -12.01 21.93
C ARG A 87 11.05 -10.60 21.68
N GLY A 88 11.80 -10.40 20.60
CA GLY A 88 12.40 -9.12 20.28
C GLY A 88 13.76 -9.26 19.59
N LEU A 89 14.49 -8.14 19.56
CA LEU A 89 15.81 -8.11 18.96
C LEU A 89 16.82 -8.86 19.84
N GLN A 90 17.46 -9.89 19.29
CA GLN A 90 18.41 -10.73 19.99
C GLN A 90 19.59 -11.05 19.06
N ILE A 91 20.78 -10.59 19.46
CA ILE A 91 22.01 -10.83 18.71
C ILE A 91 22.84 -11.84 19.50
N SER A 92 23.09 -13.00 18.89
CA SER A 92 23.96 -14.04 19.44
C SER A 92 24.87 -14.52 18.33
N TYR A 93 26.19 -14.46 18.55
CA TYR A 93 27.20 -14.93 17.62
C TYR A 93 28.39 -15.49 18.39
N ASN A 94 29.21 -16.29 17.71
CA ASN A 94 30.42 -16.86 18.28
C ASN A 94 31.63 -16.09 17.73
N VAL A 95 32.43 -15.51 18.62
CA VAL A 95 33.62 -14.72 18.24
C VAL A 95 34.64 -15.56 17.47
N SER A 96 34.76 -16.84 17.78
CA SER A 96 35.70 -17.74 17.12
C SER A 96 35.27 -18.16 15.72
N GLU A 97 33.99 -18.04 15.38
CA GLU A 97 33.43 -18.52 14.11
C GLU A 97 32.99 -17.35 13.22
N ASN A 98 33.77 -17.11 12.16
CA ASN A 98 33.54 -16.01 11.21
C ASN A 98 32.16 -16.04 10.53
N SER A 99 31.66 -17.23 10.18
CA SER A 99 30.33 -17.41 9.56
C SER A 99 29.17 -16.95 10.45
N SER A 100 29.34 -16.99 11.77
CA SER A 100 28.27 -16.65 12.72
C SER A 100 27.94 -15.16 12.75
N TRP A 101 28.93 -14.28 12.52
CA TRP A 101 28.76 -12.83 12.53
C TRP A 101 28.88 -12.18 11.14
N ALA A 102 29.35 -12.92 10.12
CA ALA A 102 29.49 -12.40 8.75
C ALA A 102 28.20 -11.74 8.21
N GLY A 103 27.04 -12.35 8.49
CA GLY A 103 25.74 -11.77 8.14
C GLY A 103 25.44 -10.45 8.87
N LEU A 104 25.78 -10.36 10.15
CA LEU A 104 25.62 -9.14 10.96
C LEU A 104 26.46 -7.99 10.39
N THR A 105 27.73 -8.28 10.06
CA THR A 105 28.63 -7.29 9.47
C THR A 105 28.19 -6.88 8.08
N HIS A 106 27.69 -7.80 7.27
CA HIS A 106 27.19 -7.47 5.94
C HIS A 106 25.98 -6.53 6.02
N SER A 107 25.03 -6.78 6.92
CA SER A 107 23.89 -5.88 7.14
C SER A 107 24.33 -4.49 7.61
N LEU A 108 25.32 -4.42 8.51
CA LEU A 108 25.90 -3.14 8.94
C LEU A 108 26.61 -2.40 7.80
N HIS A 109 27.41 -3.10 7.01
CA HIS A 109 28.09 -2.51 5.85
C HIS A 109 27.09 -2.00 4.82
N SER A 110 26.03 -2.76 4.54
CA SER A 110 24.97 -2.34 3.62
C SER A 110 24.22 -1.11 4.14
N PHE A 111 23.97 -1.04 5.46
CA PHE A 111 23.35 0.14 6.08
C PHE A 111 24.26 1.38 5.98
N LEU A 112 25.55 1.22 6.27
CA LEU A 112 26.54 2.30 6.24
C LEU A 112 26.92 2.74 4.83
N ALA A 113 26.60 1.97 3.79
CA ALA A 113 26.90 2.32 2.40
C ALA A 113 26.34 3.71 2.00
N GLY A 114 25.16 4.09 2.53
CA GLY A 114 24.54 5.40 2.31
C GLY A 114 25.18 6.57 3.07
N TYR A 115 26.13 6.30 3.97
CA TYR A 115 26.86 7.30 4.76
C TYR A 115 28.29 7.53 4.25
N THR A 116 28.60 7.07 3.03
CA THR A 116 29.90 7.29 2.38
C THR A 116 30.02 8.77 1.97
N PRO A 117 31.22 9.37 1.94
CA PRO A 117 31.39 10.76 1.48
C PRO A 117 30.82 11.01 0.08
N ALA A 118 30.86 10.00 -0.80
CA ALA A 118 30.28 10.07 -2.14
C ALA A 118 28.74 10.20 -2.12
N SER A 119 28.05 9.56 -1.18
CA SER A 119 26.59 9.66 -1.06
C SER A 119 26.12 10.90 -0.30
N GLN A 120 27.03 11.58 0.41
CA GLN A 120 26.75 12.82 1.15
C GLN A 120 27.13 14.09 0.36
N GLN A 121 27.39 13.97 -0.94
CA GLN A 121 27.85 15.09 -1.77
C GLN A 121 26.88 16.29 -1.78
N ASP A 122 25.58 16.02 -1.71
CA ASP A 122 24.53 17.06 -1.72
C ASP A 122 24.28 17.68 -0.33
N SER A 123 24.89 17.13 0.72
CA SER A 123 24.75 17.62 2.09
C SER A 123 25.77 18.72 2.40
N ILE A 124 25.42 19.61 3.32
CA ILE A 124 26.31 20.68 3.80
C ILE A 124 26.91 20.34 5.17
N ASN A 125 28.10 20.88 5.45
CA ASN A 125 28.74 20.74 6.74
C ASN A 125 28.09 21.69 7.77
N CYS A 126 27.38 21.13 8.74
CA CYS A 126 26.81 21.88 9.85
C CYS A 126 27.87 22.10 10.95
N THR A 127 28.31 23.34 11.18
CA THR A 127 29.27 23.69 12.25
C THR A 127 28.61 24.22 13.52
N SER A 128 27.32 24.56 13.46
CA SER A 128 26.55 25.03 14.60
C SER A 128 26.02 23.87 15.43
N GLU A 129 26.37 23.79 16.71
CA GLU A 129 25.84 22.81 17.68
C GLU A 129 24.43 23.19 18.19
N ARG A 130 23.58 23.72 17.32
CA ARG A 130 22.22 24.19 17.62
C ARG A 130 21.25 23.72 16.55
N TYR A 131 19.95 23.94 16.79
CA TYR A 131 18.92 23.69 15.78
C TYR A 131 19.19 24.47 14.49
N PHE A 132 19.12 23.78 13.37
CA PHE A 132 19.29 24.34 12.03
C PHE A 132 17.92 24.70 11.44
N PHE A 133 17.41 25.88 11.77
CA PHE A 133 16.15 26.39 11.23
C PHE A 133 16.34 26.94 9.81
N GLN A 134 15.49 26.53 8.88
CA GLN A 134 15.49 26.99 7.48
C GLN A 134 14.09 27.46 7.12
N GLU A 135 13.94 28.76 6.86
CA GLU A 135 12.64 29.38 6.52
C GLU A 135 12.42 29.51 5.00
N SER A 136 13.49 29.41 4.20
CA SER A 136 13.45 29.49 2.75
C SER A 136 14.25 28.36 2.10
N PHE A 137 13.85 27.99 0.88
CA PHE A 137 14.53 26.97 0.11
C PHE A 137 15.68 27.59 -0.70
N ALA A 138 16.92 27.30 -0.29
CA ALA A 138 18.14 27.81 -0.92
C ALA A 138 18.79 26.78 -1.87
N ALA A 139 17.99 25.99 -2.59
CA ALA A 139 18.54 25.03 -3.55
C ALA A 139 19.10 25.75 -4.79
N PRO A 140 20.14 25.18 -5.42
CA PRO A 140 20.65 25.71 -6.68
C PRO A 140 19.52 25.72 -7.73
N ASN A 141 19.23 26.91 -8.28
CA ASN A 141 18.22 27.22 -9.31
C ASN A 141 16.80 27.63 -8.85
N HIS A 142 16.58 27.99 -7.58
CA HIS A 142 15.37 28.71 -7.18
C HIS A 142 15.66 30.22 -7.01
N THR A 143 15.46 30.99 -8.07
CA THR A 143 15.19 32.45 -8.03
C THR A 143 13.73 32.69 -8.37
#